data_AF-A0A1G4KPX6-F1
#
_entry.id   AF-A0A1G4KPX6-F1
#
_cell.length_a   1.000
_cell.length_b   1.000
_cell.length_c   1.000
_cell.angle_alpha   90.00
_cell.angle_beta   90.00
_cell.angle_gamma   90.00
#
_symmetry.space_group_name_H-M   'P 1'
#
loop_
_entity.id
_entity.type
_entity.pdbx_description
1 polymer ?
#
loop_
_entity_poly.entity_id
_entity_poly.type
_entity_poly.pdbx_seq_one_letter_code
_entity_poly.pdbx_strand_id
1 'polypeptide(L)'
;MILPLNESPVKRNPKQKRRSSLSNRGKRVSSIGNGFTGTPHDDVEIKHFHKHLDESLPEPHRMRQLLIWTGKRLLKKKQTHKDNTIVNIAKVIKEELIRDLIDGKLNTSWWNRVDSDEEDEFDVTTFLPNQQNETNKKNLALLQHSLEQLKEEEKVWEEKLRQLTGTLALSPDISSVDVSNNETCSKTQETVSRLEKKVEEIGESIDIPLEKKLDLFADYTHKLRSIERTSRIYIDNKSNEIASLLSKKQEMKELPQDLLKAISRIDRS
;
A
#
# COMPACT_ATOMS: atom_id res chain seq x y z
N MET A 1 54.06 -77.33 -19.30
CA MET A 1 54.68 -75.99 -19.26
C MET A 1 53.57 -74.97 -19.52
N ILE A 2 53.01 -74.39 -18.45
CA ILE A 2 53.43 -73.14 -17.75
C ILE A 2 52.90 -71.88 -18.46
N LEU A 3 52.24 -71.08 -17.63
CA LEU A 3 51.28 -69.97 -17.76
C LEU A 3 51.64 -68.70 -18.60
N PRO A 4 50.62 -67.83 -18.86
CA PRO A 4 50.63 -66.64 -19.73
C PRO A 4 50.94 -65.32 -19.00
N LEU A 5 51.30 -64.27 -19.76
CA LEU A 5 51.44 -62.85 -19.36
C LEU A 5 51.26 -62.01 -20.65
N ASN A 6 50.51 -60.92 -20.80
CA ASN A 6 49.77 -60.05 -19.89
C ASN A 6 48.62 -59.38 -20.68
N GLU A 7 47.44 -59.34 -20.06
CA GLU A 7 46.36 -58.40 -20.40
C GLU A 7 46.86 -56.96 -20.23
N SER A 8 46.62 -56.12 -21.24
CA SER A 8 46.69 -54.67 -21.06
C SER A 8 45.45 -54.20 -20.29
N PRO A 9 45.60 -53.40 -19.21
CA PRO A 9 44.48 -53.01 -18.38
C PRO A 9 43.62 -51.98 -19.12
N VAL A 10 42.42 -52.38 -19.52
CA VAL A 10 41.34 -51.46 -19.89
C VAL A 10 41.03 -50.62 -18.66
N LYS A 11 41.48 -49.37 -18.65
CA LYS A 11 41.09 -48.36 -17.66
C LYS A 11 39.58 -48.15 -17.76
N ARG A 12 38.84 -48.81 -16.86
CA ARG A 12 37.43 -48.55 -16.60
C ARG A 12 37.31 -47.18 -15.94
N ASN A 13 36.86 -46.18 -16.68
CA ASN A 13 36.46 -44.90 -16.10
C ASN A 13 35.27 -45.11 -15.14
N PRO A 14 35.40 -44.83 -13.84
CA PRO A 14 34.29 -44.97 -12.90
C PRO A 14 33.51 -43.67 -12.90
N LYS A 15 32.68 -43.42 -13.94
CA LYS A 15 31.65 -42.36 -13.93
C LYS A 15 30.67 -42.38 -15.11
N GLN A 16 30.58 -43.47 -15.88
CA GLN A 16 29.40 -43.66 -16.73
C GLN A 16 28.25 -44.19 -15.84
N LYS A 17 27.48 -43.24 -15.29
CA LYS A 17 26.15 -43.50 -14.72
C LYS A 17 25.39 -44.35 -15.73
N ARG A 18 25.09 -45.60 -15.36
CA ARG A 18 24.24 -46.51 -16.14
C ARG A 18 23.00 -45.72 -16.58
N ARG A 19 22.80 -45.58 -17.89
CA ARG A 19 21.60 -44.97 -18.48
C ARG A 19 20.39 -45.69 -17.88
N SER A 20 19.72 -45.06 -16.91
CA SER A 20 18.52 -45.60 -16.31
C SER A 20 17.35 -45.31 -17.25
N SER A 21 16.96 -46.31 -18.04
CA SER A 21 15.70 -46.32 -18.79
C SER A 21 14.45 -46.31 -17.88
N LEU A 22 14.64 -46.18 -16.55
CA LEU A 22 13.59 -45.99 -15.56
C LEU A 22 13.20 -44.52 -15.31
N SER A 23 13.99 -43.54 -15.77
CA SER A 23 13.77 -42.10 -15.45
C SER A 23 12.49 -41.51 -16.07
N ASN A 24 11.93 -42.15 -17.10
CA ASN A 24 10.75 -41.65 -17.80
C ASN A 24 9.45 -42.39 -17.46
N ARG A 25 9.48 -43.43 -16.61
CA ARG A 25 8.26 -44.16 -16.23
C ARG A 25 7.59 -43.47 -15.04
N GLY A 26 6.62 -42.60 -15.34
CA GLY A 26 5.85 -41.86 -14.32
C GLY A 26 5.72 -40.37 -14.57
N LYS A 27 6.40 -39.82 -15.60
CA LYS A 27 6.24 -38.43 -16.03
C LYS A 27 4.87 -38.23 -16.67
N ARG A 28 3.84 -38.02 -15.85
CA ARG A 28 2.50 -37.66 -16.31
C ARG A 28 2.39 -36.13 -16.39
N VAL A 29 1.86 -35.67 -17.52
CA VAL A 29 1.37 -34.31 -17.85
C VAL A 29 2.42 -33.17 -17.92
N SER A 30 3.59 -33.27 -17.28
CA SER A 30 4.66 -32.24 -17.38
C SER A 30 5.52 -32.29 -18.66
N SER A 31 5.22 -33.20 -19.58
CA SER A 31 5.97 -33.41 -20.84
C SER A 31 5.15 -33.05 -22.08
N ILE A 32 4.33 -32.00 -22.03
CA ILE A 32 3.81 -31.35 -23.23
C ILE A 32 4.82 -30.26 -23.66
N GLY A 33 5.57 -30.56 -24.72
CA GLY A 33 6.19 -29.58 -25.63
C GLY A 33 7.41 -28.78 -25.15
N ASN A 34 7.39 -28.19 -23.94
CA ASN A 34 8.29 -27.09 -23.58
C ASN A 34 8.90 -27.18 -22.16
N GLY A 35 8.83 -28.34 -21.49
CA GLY A 35 9.41 -28.53 -20.15
C GLY A 35 8.62 -27.88 -19.00
N PHE A 36 7.34 -27.57 -19.21
CA PHE A 36 6.53 -26.90 -18.20
C PHE A 36 5.94 -27.91 -17.20
N THR A 37 6.45 -27.92 -15.97
CA THR A 37 5.86 -28.72 -14.90
C THR A 37 4.60 -28.06 -14.32
N GLY A 38 3.69 -28.87 -13.78
CA GLY A 38 2.45 -28.39 -13.16
C GLY A 38 2.72 -27.30 -12.11
N THR A 39 1.83 -26.32 -12.01
CA THR A 39 1.99 -25.20 -11.06
C THR A 39 1.92 -25.72 -9.61
N PRO A 40 2.82 -25.29 -8.71
CA PRO A 40 2.77 -25.64 -7.29
C PRO A 40 1.42 -25.26 -6.66
N HIS A 41 1.00 -26.00 -5.64
CA HIS A 41 -0.20 -25.67 -4.87
C HIS A 41 -0.08 -24.29 -4.22
N ASP A 42 -1.22 -23.62 -3.99
CA ASP A 42 -1.24 -22.25 -3.48
C ASP A 42 -0.60 -22.10 -2.08
N ASP A 43 -0.57 -23.18 -1.29
CA ASP A 43 0.00 -23.22 0.06
C ASP A 43 1.54 -23.21 0.07
N VAL A 44 2.18 -23.47 -1.07
CA VAL A 44 3.64 -23.40 -1.16
C VAL A 44 4.08 -21.95 -1.13
N GLU A 45 4.96 -21.60 -0.20
CA GLU A 45 5.55 -20.25 -0.16
C GLU A 45 6.41 -19.97 -1.40
N ILE A 46 6.39 -18.73 -1.91
CA ILE A 46 7.20 -18.29 -3.07
C ILE A 46 8.69 -18.62 -2.86
N LYS A 47 9.18 -18.53 -1.61
CA LYS A 47 10.58 -18.84 -1.25
C LYS A 47 10.97 -20.29 -1.59
N HIS A 48 10.01 -21.20 -1.61
CA HIS A 48 10.23 -22.62 -1.84
C HIS A 48 9.98 -23.09 -3.28
N PHE A 49 9.57 -22.19 -4.18
CA PHE A 49 9.32 -22.53 -5.58
C PHE A 49 10.54 -23.15 -6.28
N HIS A 50 11.75 -22.71 -5.93
CA HIS A 50 12.98 -23.25 -6.52
C HIS A 50 13.17 -24.77 -6.30
N LYS A 51 12.59 -25.34 -5.23
CA LYS A 51 12.68 -26.78 -4.90
C LYS A 51 11.83 -27.66 -5.81
N HIS A 52 10.82 -27.09 -6.45
CA HIS A 52 9.88 -27.80 -7.32
C HIS A 52 10.27 -27.70 -8.81
N LEU A 53 11.38 -27.03 -9.11
CA LEU A 53 11.90 -26.91 -10.47
C LEU A 53 12.63 -28.20 -10.86
N ASP A 54 12.53 -28.57 -12.14
CA ASP A 54 13.29 -29.69 -12.68
C ASP A 54 14.77 -29.29 -12.80
N GLU A 55 15.64 -29.98 -12.08
CA GLU A 55 17.09 -29.75 -12.11
C GLU A 55 17.73 -30.12 -13.46
N SER A 56 17.03 -30.89 -14.30
CA SER A 56 17.51 -31.24 -15.64
C SER A 56 17.32 -30.13 -16.68
N LEU A 57 16.55 -29.08 -16.37
CA LEU A 57 16.31 -27.95 -17.26
C LEU A 57 17.41 -26.88 -17.14
N PRO A 58 17.76 -26.20 -18.25
CA PRO A 58 18.72 -25.09 -18.21
C PRO A 58 18.22 -23.91 -17.36
N GLU A 59 19.13 -23.13 -16.78
CA GLU A 59 18.82 -22.08 -15.80
C GLU A 59 17.80 -21.01 -16.28
N PRO A 60 17.83 -20.51 -17.54
CA PRO A 60 16.83 -19.56 -18.03
C PRO A 60 15.44 -20.15 -18.18
N HIS A 61 15.34 -21.46 -18.45
CA HIS A 61 14.05 -22.15 -18.48
C HIS A 61 13.50 -22.31 -17.05
N ARG A 62 14.37 -22.62 -16.09
CA ARG A 62 14.03 -22.62 -14.66
C ARG A 62 13.56 -21.24 -14.19
N MET A 63 14.23 -20.17 -14.64
CA MET A 63 13.84 -18.79 -14.36
C MET A 63 12.48 -18.44 -14.96
N ARG A 64 12.26 -18.77 -16.24
CA ARG A 64 10.97 -18.59 -16.92
C ARG A 64 9.84 -19.27 -16.19
N GLN A 65 10.04 -20.52 -15.78
CA GLN A 65 9.08 -21.29 -15.02
C GLN A 65 8.75 -20.64 -13.67
N LEU A 66 9.76 -20.12 -12.97
CA LEU A 66 9.57 -19.38 -11.71
C LEU A 66 8.77 -18.09 -11.94
N LEU A 67 9.06 -17.31 -12.98
CA LEU A 67 8.32 -16.09 -13.33
C LEU A 67 6.86 -16.36 -13.65
N ILE A 68 6.56 -17.44 -14.36
CA ILE A 68 5.18 -17.82 -14.67
C ILE A 68 4.44 -18.25 -13.40
N TRP A 69 5.08 -18.99 -12.50
CA TRP A 69 4.45 -19.41 -11.24
C TRP A 69 4.17 -18.23 -10.32
N THR A 70 5.12 -17.30 -10.17
CA THR A 70 4.92 -16.09 -9.37
C THR A 70 3.86 -15.17 -9.98
N GLY A 71 3.86 -15.01 -11.31
CA GLY A 71 2.85 -14.25 -12.05
C GLY A 71 1.44 -14.81 -11.88
N LYS A 72 1.26 -16.13 -12.07
CA LYS A 72 -0.03 -16.81 -11.86
C LYS A 72 -0.55 -16.64 -10.43
N ARG A 73 0.32 -16.78 -9.43
CA ARG A 73 -0.08 -16.59 -8.02
C ARG A 73 -0.44 -15.14 -7.70
N LEU A 74 0.28 -14.18 -8.29
CA LEU A 74 -0.01 -12.75 -8.12
C LEU A 74 -1.39 -12.37 -8.68
N LEU A 75 -1.76 -12.89 -9.86
CA LEU A 75 -3.08 -12.68 -10.44
C LEU A 75 -4.21 -13.27 -9.57
N LYS A 76 -3.97 -14.45 -8.99
CA LYS A 76 -4.95 -15.10 -8.10
C LYS A 76 -5.23 -14.30 -6.83
N LYS A 77 -4.19 -13.68 -6.24
CA LYS A 77 -4.28 -12.88 -5.00
C LYS A 77 -4.96 -11.51 -5.19
N LYS A 78 -4.87 -10.89 -6.38
CA LYS A 78 -5.37 -9.53 -6.65
C LYS A 78 -6.85 -9.45 -7.05
N GLN A 79 -7.67 -10.46 -6.74
CA GLN A 79 -9.12 -10.45 -6.96
C GLN A 79 -9.83 -9.55 -5.93
N THR A 80 -9.54 -8.25 -5.96
CA THR A 80 -10.34 -7.23 -5.26
C THR A 80 -11.35 -6.65 -6.25
N HIS A 81 -12.64 -6.81 -5.94
CA HIS A 81 -13.82 -6.39 -6.70
C HIS A 81 -14.00 -4.86 -6.81
N LYS A 82 -12.94 -4.12 -7.15
CA LYS A 82 -13.09 -2.70 -7.52
C LYS A 82 -13.08 -2.63 -9.03
N ASP A 83 -14.24 -2.36 -9.61
CA ASP A 83 -14.48 -2.20 -11.05
C ASP A 83 -13.80 -0.94 -11.59
N ASN A 84 -12.48 -0.87 -11.45
CA ASN A 84 -11.68 0.16 -12.05
C ASN A 84 -11.26 -0.35 -13.44
N THR A 85 -11.74 0.30 -14.50
CA THR A 85 -11.36 0.00 -15.90
C THR A 85 -9.85 -0.12 -16.07
N ILE A 86 -9.08 0.74 -15.42
CA ILE A 86 -7.61 0.72 -15.40
C ILE A 86 -7.05 -0.58 -14.79
N VAL A 87 -7.66 -1.08 -13.71
CA VAL A 87 -7.23 -2.33 -13.06
C VAL A 87 -7.52 -3.53 -13.96
N ASN A 88 -8.65 -3.51 -14.68
CA ASN A 88 -9.00 -4.55 -15.66
C ASN A 88 -8.06 -4.54 -16.86
N ILE A 89 -7.75 -3.38 -17.43
CA ILE A 89 -6.76 -3.24 -18.52
C ILE A 89 -5.40 -3.77 -18.04
N ALA A 90 -4.94 -3.34 -16.86
CA ALA A 90 -3.69 -3.82 -16.29
C ALA A 90 -3.70 -5.33 -15.99
N LYS A 91 -4.86 -5.94 -15.77
CA LYS A 91 -5.01 -7.39 -15.59
C LYS A 91 -4.85 -8.11 -16.93
N VAL A 92 -5.51 -7.65 -17.98
CA VAL A 92 -5.39 -8.21 -19.34
C VAL A 92 -3.94 -8.18 -19.80
N ILE A 93 -3.24 -7.04 -19.63
CA ILE A 93 -1.83 -6.91 -20.00
C ILE A 93 -0.96 -7.91 -19.22
N LYS A 94 -1.17 -8.06 -17.90
CA LYS A 94 -0.41 -9.04 -17.10
C LYS A 94 -0.67 -10.48 -17.53
N GLU A 95 -1.90 -10.80 -17.92
CA GLU A 95 -2.26 -12.12 -18.44
C GLU A 95 -1.64 -12.39 -19.81
N GLU A 96 -1.53 -11.37 -20.67
CA GLU A 96 -0.81 -11.45 -21.95
C GLU A 96 0.69 -11.67 -21.73
N LEU A 97 1.32 -10.92 -20.82
CA LEU A 97 2.73 -11.13 -20.49
C LEU A 97 3.02 -12.54 -19.99
N ILE A 98 2.14 -13.12 -19.16
CA ILE A 98 2.29 -14.51 -18.71
C ILE A 98 2.12 -15.49 -19.88
N ARG A 99 1.19 -15.23 -20.80
CA ARG A 99 1.03 -16.03 -22.03
C ARG A 99 2.28 -15.95 -22.90
N ASP A 100 2.84 -14.76 -23.10
CA ASP A 100 4.06 -14.57 -23.89
C ASP A 100 5.30 -15.22 -23.25
N LEU A 101 5.36 -15.27 -21.92
CA LEU A 101 6.37 -16.05 -21.19
C LEU A 101 6.18 -17.56 -21.41
N ILE A 102 4.95 -18.06 -21.43
CA ILE A 102 4.65 -19.49 -21.68
C ILE A 102 5.00 -19.87 -23.12
N ASP A 103 4.62 -19.03 -24.08
CA ASP A 103 4.91 -19.19 -25.52
C ASP A 103 6.41 -19.03 -25.81
N GLY A 104 7.17 -18.43 -24.89
CA GLY A 104 8.60 -18.22 -25.02
C GLY A 104 8.99 -17.10 -25.97
N LYS A 105 8.06 -16.18 -26.28
CA LYS A 105 8.34 -14.98 -27.08
C LYS A 105 9.28 -14.02 -26.37
N LEU A 106 9.23 -14.02 -25.04
CA LEU A 106 10.13 -13.25 -24.20
C LEU A 106 11.38 -14.09 -23.89
N ASN A 107 12.55 -13.55 -24.28
CA ASN A 107 13.81 -14.18 -23.95
C ASN A 107 14.15 -13.95 -22.47
N THR A 108 14.28 -15.03 -21.72
CA THR A 108 14.66 -15.02 -20.30
C THR A 108 16.14 -15.37 -20.09
N SER A 109 16.91 -15.56 -21.16
CA SER A 109 18.33 -15.89 -21.07
C SER A 109 19.15 -14.68 -20.67
N TRP A 110 19.87 -14.80 -19.56
CA TRP A 110 20.90 -13.83 -19.16
C TRP A 110 22.29 -14.17 -19.71
N TRP A 111 22.41 -15.24 -20.51
CA TRP A 111 23.69 -15.63 -21.14
C TRP A 111 24.07 -14.73 -22.32
N ASN A 112 23.11 -14.03 -22.91
CA ASN A 112 23.31 -13.12 -24.04
C ASN A 112 23.04 -11.67 -23.62
N ARG A 113 23.44 -11.28 -22.40
CA ARG A 113 23.43 -9.85 -22.05
C ARG A 113 24.48 -9.18 -22.92
N VAL A 114 24.07 -8.18 -23.68
CA VAL A 114 25.01 -7.26 -24.31
C VAL A 114 25.69 -6.52 -23.15
N ASP A 115 27.01 -6.43 -23.17
CA ASP A 115 27.74 -5.68 -22.14
C ASP A 115 27.28 -4.22 -22.18
N SER A 116 27.10 -3.63 -20.99
CA SER A 116 26.34 -2.39 -20.74
C SER A 116 26.79 -1.13 -21.50
N ASP A 117 27.90 -1.20 -22.23
CA ASP A 117 28.41 -0.10 -23.06
C ASP A 117 27.64 0.06 -24.40
N GLU A 118 26.85 -0.94 -24.82
CA GLU A 118 25.99 -0.86 -26.01
C GLU A 118 24.48 -0.73 -25.66
N GLU A 119 24.13 -0.66 -24.36
CA GLU A 119 22.73 -0.56 -23.88
C GLU A 119 22.09 0.82 -24.14
N ASP A 120 22.87 1.83 -24.50
CA ASP A 120 22.40 3.22 -24.72
C ASP A 120 21.49 3.38 -25.96
N GLU A 121 21.47 2.42 -26.89
CA GLU A 121 20.65 2.52 -28.12
C GLU A 121 19.24 1.91 -27.98
N PHE A 122 18.97 1.08 -26.97
CA PHE A 122 17.70 0.37 -26.81
C PHE A 122 16.87 0.77 -25.60
N ASP A 123 17.23 1.82 -24.86
CA ASP A 123 16.44 2.24 -23.70
C ASP A 123 15.51 3.41 -24.04
N VAL A 124 14.48 3.13 -24.83
CA VAL A 124 13.24 3.92 -24.81
C VAL A 124 12.48 3.59 -23.53
N THR A 125 13.10 3.74 -22.36
CA THR A 125 12.36 3.94 -21.13
C THR A 125 11.75 5.32 -21.23
N THR A 126 10.51 5.40 -21.72
CA THR A 126 9.68 6.58 -21.45
C THR A 126 9.56 6.68 -19.92
N PHE A 127 10.43 7.46 -19.28
CA PHE A 127 10.43 7.64 -17.85
C PHE A 127 9.06 8.15 -17.43
N LEU A 128 8.32 7.34 -16.68
CA LEU A 128 7.07 7.80 -16.09
C LEU A 128 7.40 8.93 -15.11
N PRO A 129 6.58 9.99 -15.08
CA PRO A 129 6.77 11.04 -14.10
C PRO A 129 6.65 10.45 -12.69
N ASN A 130 7.50 10.93 -11.78
CA ASN A 130 7.38 10.56 -10.37
C ASN A 130 5.99 10.97 -9.86
N GLN A 131 5.31 10.08 -9.15
CA GLN A 131 3.98 10.32 -8.58
C GLN A 131 3.96 11.58 -7.71
N GLN A 132 5.05 11.83 -6.97
CA GLN A 132 5.17 13.03 -6.13
C GLN A 132 5.17 14.32 -6.97
N ASN A 133 5.75 14.29 -8.17
CA ASN A 133 5.76 15.46 -9.06
C ASN A 133 4.35 15.76 -9.57
N GLU A 134 3.55 14.73 -9.87
CA GLU A 134 2.15 14.92 -10.27
C GLU A 134 1.27 15.45 -9.14
N THR A 135 1.43 14.92 -7.92
CA THR A 135 0.70 15.43 -6.75
C THR A 135 1.10 16.87 -6.43
N ASN A 136 2.39 17.19 -6.50
CA ASN A 136 2.88 18.55 -6.28
C ASN A 136 2.33 19.52 -7.33
N LYS A 137 2.26 19.11 -8.60
CA LYS A 137 1.63 19.93 -9.67
C LYS A 137 0.16 20.22 -9.37
N LYS A 138 -0.61 19.22 -8.93
CA LYS A 138 -2.02 19.39 -8.56
C LYS A 138 -2.18 20.32 -7.36
N ASN A 139 -1.39 20.11 -6.31
CA ASN A 139 -1.41 20.93 -5.11
C ASN A 139 -1.00 22.38 -5.41
N LEU A 140 0.03 22.56 -6.24
CA LEU A 140 0.49 23.88 -6.67
C LEU A 140 -0.63 24.63 -7.38
N ALA A 141 -1.36 24.00 -8.31
CA ALA A 141 -2.49 24.62 -8.99
C ALA A 141 -3.61 25.03 -8.01
N LEU A 142 -3.94 24.18 -7.04
CA LEU A 142 -4.94 24.49 -6.01
C LEU A 142 -4.49 25.66 -5.11
N LEU A 143 -3.23 25.67 -4.69
CA LEU A 143 -2.66 26.72 -3.85
C LEU A 143 -2.57 28.05 -4.61
N GLN A 144 -2.20 28.03 -5.89
CA GLN A 144 -2.17 29.23 -6.73
C GLN A 144 -3.56 29.87 -6.83
N HIS A 145 -4.59 29.06 -7.09
CA HIS A 145 -5.96 29.55 -7.14
C HIS A 145 -6.40 30.14 -5.79
N SER A 146 -6.12 29.45 -4.68
CA SER A 146 -6.44 29.98 -3.34
C SER A 146 -5.70 31.29 -3.03
N LEU A 147 -4.46 31.43 -3.49
CA LEU A 147 -3.64 32.63 -3.31
C LEU A 147 -4.21 33.80 -4.10
N GLU A 148 -4.70 33.55 -5.32
CA GLU A 148 -5.36 34.56 -6.14
C GLU A 148 -6.65 35.07 -5.46
N GLN A 149 -7.49 34.17 -4.94
CA GLN A 149 -8.68 34.55 -4.18
C GLN A 149 -8.34 35.40 -2.94
N LEU A 150 -7.35 34.99 -2.16
CA LEU A 150 -6.92 35.75 -0.97
C LEU A 150 -6.39 37.14 -1.33
N LYS A 151 -5.70 37.29 -2.47
CA LYS A 151 -5.24 38.60 -2.95
C LYS A 151 -6.37 39.51 -3.40
N GLU A 152 -7.42 38.94 -4.00
CA GLU A 152 -8.62 39.71 -4.34
C GLU A 152 -9.35 40.17 -3.08
N GLU A 153 -9.50 39.27 -2.10
CA GLU A 153 -10.08 39.61 -0.80
C GLU A 153 -9.27 40.70 -0.10
N GLU A 154 -7.94 40.58 -0.05
CA GLU A 154 -7.03 41.58 0.52
C GLU A 154 -7.27 42.96 -0.10
N LYS A 155 -7.31 43.06 -1.43
CA LYS A 155 -7.61 44.32 -2.14
C LYS A 155 -8.98 44.88 -1.75
N VAL A 156 -10.01 44.03 -1.68
CA VAL A 156 -11.35 44.45 -1.26
C VAL A 156 -11.35 44.99 0.17
N TRP A 157 -10.60 44.34 1.08
CA TRP A 157 -10.46 44.80 2.46
C TRP A 157 -9.67 46.11 2.55
N GLU A 158 -8.60 46.27 1.78
CA GLU A 158 -7.84 47.51 1.69
C GLU A 158 -8.69 48.66 1.15
N GLU A 159 -9.49 48.43 0.11
CA GLU A 159 -10.40 49.43 -0.43
C GLU A 159 -11.45 49.86 0.60
N LYS A 160 -12.04 48.92 1.32
CA LYS A 160 -13.01 49.21 2.39
C LYS A 160 -12.36 49.98 3.54
N LEU A 161 -11.16 49.59 3.97
CA LEU A 161 -10.39 50.31 4.99
C LEU A 161 -10.09 51.74 4.53
N ARG A 162 -9.68 51.93 3.27
CA ARG A 162 -9.44 53.26 2.68
C ARG A 162 -10.70 54.11 2.61
N GLN A 163 -11.85 53.51 2.27
CA GLN A 163 -13.14 54.20 2.29
C GLN A 163 -13.50 54.66 3.71
N LEU A 164 -13.40 53.76 4.70
CA LEU A 164 -13.70 54.08 6.10
C LEU A 164 -12.79 55.18 6.66
N THR A 165 -11.48 55.04 6.48
CA THR A 165 -10.51 56.07 6.90
C THR A 165 -10.72 57.40 6.19
N GLY A 166 -11.06 57.38 4.90
CA GLY A 166 -11.44 58.59 4.14
C GLY A 166 -12.71 59.26 4.68
N THR A 167 -13.74 58.50 5.06
CA THR A 167 -14.96 59.05 5.68
C THR A 167 -14.71 59.64 7.07
N LEU A 168 -13.82 59.02 7.86
CA LEU A 168 -13.40 59.55 9.17
C LEU A 168 -12.62 60.86 9.02
N ALA A 169 -11.78 60.99 7.99
CA ALA A 169 -11.00 62.21 7.73
C ALA A 169 -11.85 63.39 7.21
N LEU A 170 -13.03 63.13 6.62
CA LEU A 170 -13.97 64.16 6.15
C LEU A 170 -14.92 64.69 7.23
N SER A 171 -14.78 64.25 8.48
CA SER A 171 -15.49 64.81 9.63
C SER A 171 -14.53 65.62 10.54
N PRO A 172 -14.12 66.85 10.16
CA PRO A 172 -13.34 67.72 11.03
C PRO A 172 -14.20 68.56 11.99
N ASP A 173 -15.42 68.14 12.33
CA ASP A 173 -16.20 68.84 13.36
C ASP A 173 -17.13 67.88 14.12
N ILE A 174 -16.63 67.36 15.24
CA ILE A 174 -17.49 66.95 16.37
C ILE A 174 -17.27 68.02 17.44
N SER A 175 -17.65 69.25 17.13
CA SER A 175 -17.85 70.30 18.12
C SER A 175 -19.31 70.73 18.04
N SER A 176 -20.04 70.57 19.15
CA SER A 176 -21.44 70.96 19.37
C SER A 176 -22.51 70.24 18.54
N VAL A 177 -23.09 69.18 19.10
CA VAL A 177 -24.49 68.82 18.80
C VAL A 177 -25.27 69.04 20.09
N ASP A 178 -26.06 70.11 20.09
CA ASP A 178 -27.01 70.46 21.15
C ASP A 178 -28.04 69.34 21.32
N VAL A 179 -28.08 68.78 22.53
CA VAL A 179 -29.07 67.80 22.97
C VAL A 179 -30.27 68.56 23.54
N SER A 180 -31.21 68.91 22.68
CA SER A 180 -32.59 69.21 23.07
C SER A 180 -33.51 69.07 21.87
N ASN A 181 -33.87 67.82 21.56
CA ASN A 181 -35.10 67.50 20.84
C ASN A 181 -35.57 66.13 21.36
N ASN A 182 -36.58 66.18 22.21
CA ASN A 182 -37.21 65.10 22.96
C ASN A 182 -38.14 64.23 22.09
N GLU A 183 -38.41 64.63 20.84
CA GLU A 183 -39.20 63.84 19.87
C GLU A 183 -38.38 62.82 19.07
N THR A 184 -37.08 63.04 18.89
CA THR A 184 -36.18 62.06 18.27
C THR A 184 -35.85 60.93 19.25
N CYS A 185 -35.80 61.22 20.55
CA CYS A 185 -35.52 60.24 21.61
C CYS A 185 -36.55 59.11 21.67
N SER A 186 -37.85 59.41 21.60
CA SER A 186 -38.92 58.40 21.63
C SER A 186 -38.90 57.49 20.39
N LYS A 187 -38.69 58.06 19.20
CA LYS A 187 -38.53 57.27 17.96
C LYS A 187 -37.28 56.40 17.99
N THR A 188 -36.17 56.89 18.54
CA THR A 188 -34.96 56.09 18.73
C THR A 188 -35.14 54.99 19.78
N GLN A 189 -35.96 55.23 20.81
CA GLN A 189 -36.20 54.24 21.86
C GLN A 189 -37.11 53.11 21.37
N GLU A 190 -38.12 53.43 20.55
CA GLU A 190 -38.96 52.42 19.87
C GLU A 190 -38.17 51.58 18.85
N THR A 191 -37.26 52.19 18.08
CA THR A 191 -36.42 51.44 17.13
C THR A 191 -35.39 50.58 17.86
N VAL A 192 -34.83 51.07 18.98
CA VAL A 192 -33.94 50.28 19.85
C VAL A 192 -34.68 49.09 20.44
N SER A 193 -35.87 49.27 21.03
CA SER A 193 -36.66 48.13 21.56
C SER A 193 -37.10 47.14 20.48
N ARG A 194 -37.31 47.60 19.25
CA ARG A 194 -37.60 46.72 18.10
C ARG A 194 -36.36 45.94 17.65
N LEU A 195 -35.17 46.55 17.74
CA LEU A 195 -33.90 45.89 17.45
C LEU A 195 -33.54 44.89 18.55
N GLU A 196 -33.73 45.23 19.83
CA GLU A 196 -33.54 44.33 20.97
C GLU A 196 -34.40 43.07 20.83
N LYS A 197 -35.69 43.21 20.52
CA LYS A 197 -36.56 42.04 20.24
C LYS A 197 -36.07 41.19 19.07
N LYS A 198 -35.56 41.81 18.00
CA LYS A 198 -35.00 41.07 16.86
C LYS A 198 -33.69 40.37 17.20
N VAL A 199 -32.86 40.98 18.05
CA VAL A 199 -31.62 40.38 18.53
C VAL A 199 -31.92 39.18 19.43
N GLU A 200 -32.95 39.27 20.28
CA GLU A 200 -33.45 38.16 21.10
C GLU A 200 -34.00 37.02 20.22
N GLU A 201 -34.86 37.32 19.24
CA GLU A 201 -35.38 36.33 18.28
C GLU A 201 -34.27 35.65 17.47
N ILE A 202 -33.28 36.42 17.01
CA ILE A 202 -32.13 35.87 16.29
C ILE A 202 -31.27 35.01 17.23
N GLY A 203 -31.05 35.44 18.47
CA GLY A 203 -30.32 34.69 19.49
C GLY A 203 -30.95 33.32 19.77
N GLU A 204 -32.25 33.29 20.05
CA GLU A 204 -32.99 32.04 20.25
C GLU A 204 -32.96 31.14 19.00
N SER A 205 -33.06 31.74 17.81
CA SER A 205 -33.01 30.99 16.54
C SER A 205 -31.64 30.36 16.24
N ILE A 206 -30.56 30.91 16.80
CA ILE A 206 -29.19 30.43 16.60
C ILE A 206 -28.81 29.41 17.67
N ASP A 207 -29.19 29.62 18.92
CA ASP A 207 -28.82 28.73 20.03
C ASP A 207 -29.41 27.32 19.87
N ILE A 208 -30.70 27.20 19.56
CA ILE A 208 -31.39 25.90 19.46
C ILE A 208 -30.79 24.96 18.39
N PRO A 209 -30.51 25.39 17.14
CA PRO A 209 -29.89 24.51 16.15
C PRO A 209 -28.41 24.24 16.43
N LEU A 210 -27.71 25.13 17.14
CA LEU A 210 -26.31 24.91 17.50
C LEU A 210 -26.19 23.89 18.63
N GLU A 211 -27.05 23.99 19.65
CA GLU A 211 -27.16 23.04 20.76
C GLU A 211 -27.46 21.62 20.22
N LYS A 212 -28.44 21.48 19.32
CA LYS A 212 -28.76 20.19 18.69
C LYS A 212 -27.58 19.60 17.88
N LYS A 213 -26.80 20.44 17.19
CA LYS A 213 -25.59 19.99 16.46
C LYS A 213 -24.46 19.61 17.42
N LEU A 214 -24.31 20.34 18.53
CA LEU A 214 -23.35 20.06 19.58
C LEU A 214 -23.66 18.73 20.28
N ASP A 215 -24.93 18.48 20.59
CA ASP A 215 -25.40 17.21 21.16
C ASP A 215 -25.17 16.04 20.22
N LEU A 216 -25.49 16.22 18.93
CA LEU A 216 -25.23 15.20 17.91
C LEU A 216 -23.73 14.91 17.80
N PHE A 217 -22.89 15.94 17.87
CA PHE A 217 -21.43 15.77 17.89
C PHE A 217 -20.97 15.02 19.14
N ALA A 218 -21.48 15.39 20.33
CA ALA A 218 -21.19 14.70 21.58
C ALA A 218 -21.55 13.20 21.49
N ASP A 219 -22.72 12.87 20.91
CA ASP A 219 -23.14 11.49 20.65
C ASP A 219 -22.19 10.74 19.73
N TYR A 220 -21.74 11.36 18.63
CA TYR A 220 -20.76 10.75 17.74
C TYR A 220 -19.42 10.52 18.44
N THR A 221 -18.95 11.48 19.24
CA THR A 221 -17.70 11.29 20.00
C THR A 221 -17.83 10.19 21.04
N HIS A 222 -18.98 10.07 21.71
CA HIS A 222 -19.25 8.99 22.66
C HIS A 222 -19.28 7.63 21.96
N LYS A 223 -19.96 7.52 20.81
CA LYS A 223 -19.97 6.30 19.98
C LYS A 223 -18.56 5.93 19.53
N LEU A 224 -17.77 6.89 19.07
CA LEU A 224 -16.37 6.68 18.65
C LEU A 224 -15.51 6.16 19.81
N ARG A 225 -15.60 6.78 20.99
CA ARG A 225 -14.89 6.32 22.20
C ARG A 225 -15.35 4.93 22.64
N SER A 226 -16.63 4.59 22.47
CA SER A 226 -17.13 3.25 22.77
C SER A 226 -16.51 2.20 21.84
N ILE A 227 -16.43 2.50 20.54
CA ILE A 227 -15.80 1.63 19.55
C ILE A 227 -14.31 1.47 19.86
N GLU A 228 -13.61 2.56 20.18
CA GLU A 228 -12.21 2.52 20.58
C GLU A 228 -11.98 1.60 21.78
N ARG A 229 -12.80 1.71 22.83
CA ARG A 229 -12.71 0.83 24.00
C ARG A 229 -12.92 -0.64 23.63
N THR A 230 -13.94 -0.95 22.84
CA THR A 230 -14.20 -2.35 22.42
C THR A 230 -13.09 -2.89 21.53
N SER A 231 -12.55 -2.06 20.63
CA SER A 231 -11.41 -2.39 19.78
C SER A 231 -10.17 -2.68 20.62
N ARG A 232 -9.89 -1.83 21.62
CA ARG A 232 -8.77 -2.03 22.55
C ARG A 232 -8.89 -3.35 23.32
N ILE A 233 -10.08 -3.66 23.84
CA ILE A 233 -10.35 -4.96 24.50
C ILE A 233 -10.14 -6.13 23.53
N TYR A 234 -10.61 -6.02 22.29
CA TYR A 234 -10.39 -7.07 21.29
C TYR A 234 -8.91 -7.27 20.96
N ILE A 235 -8.16 -6.18 20.81
CA ILE A 235 -6.72 -6.20 20.58
C ILE A 235 -6.00 -6.84 21.77
N ASP A 236 -6.36 -6.46 23.00
CA ASP A 236 -5.77 -7.04 24.22
C ASP A 236 -6.08 -8.53 24.36
N ASN A 237 -7.29 -8.96 24.01
CA ASN A 237 -7.63 -10.39 23.99
C ASN A 237 -6.82 -11.16 22.94
N LYS A 238 -6.65 -10.60 21.74
CA LYS A 238 -5.84 -11.23 20.69
C LYS A 238 -4.35 -11.20 21.01
N SER A 239 -3.84 -10.16 21.64
CA SER A 239 -2.44 -10.09 22.07
C SER A 239 -2.17 -11.12 23.16
N ASN A 240 -3.09 -11.29 24.12
CA ASN A 240 -3.02 -12.34 25.14
C ASN A 240 -3.08 -13.75 24.54
N GLU A 241 -3.96 -13.99 23.56
CA GLU A 241 -4.02 -15.27 22.84
C GLU A 241 -2.68 -15.57 22.14
N ILE A 242 -2.11 -14.59 21.43
CA ILE A 242 -0.79 -14.72 20.78
C ILE A 242 0.32 -14.96 21.82
N ALA A 243 0.31 -14.22 22.93
CA ALA A 243 1.28 -14.39 24.01
C ALA A 243 1.21 -15.81 24.61
N SER A 244 0.01 -16.36 24.79
CA SER A 244 -0.18 -17.74 25.27
C SER A 244 0.37 -18.78 24.28
N LEU A 245 0.15 -18.58 22.97
CA LEU A 245 0.69 -19.47 21.93
C LEU A 245 2.22 -19.39 21.83
N LEU A 246 2.80 -18.19 22.02
CA LEU A 246 4.24 -17.98 22.06
C LEU A 246 4.86 -18.63 23.30
N SER A 247 4.29 -18.44 24.48
CA SER A 247 4.71 -19.10 25.72
C SER A 247 4.68 -20.62 25.58
N LYS A 248 3.58 -21.19 25.07
CA LYS A 248 3.48 -22.63 24.80
C LYS A 248 4.55 -23.12 23.80
N LYS A 249 4.85 -22.33 22.77
CA LYS A 249 5.91 -22.68 21.80
C LYS A 249 7.31 -22.59 22.41
N GLN A 250 7.53 -21.66 23.34
CA GLN A 250 8.78 -21.52 24.06
C GLN A 250 9.01 -22.69 25.03
N GLU A 251 7.99 -23.07 25.81
CA GLU A 251 8.04 -24.25 26.68
C GLU A 251 8.33 -25.54 25.88
N MET A 252 7.69 -25.72 24.73
CA MET A 252 7.96 -26.85 23.82
C MET A 252 9.38 -26.87 23.25
N LYS A 253 10.10 -25.73 23.26
CA LYS A 253 11.48 -25.62 22.80
C LYS A 253 12.48 -25.78 23.95
N GLU A 254 12.11 -25.42 25.17
CA GLU A 254 12.91 -25.61 26.39
C GLU A 254 12.92 -27.08 26.83
N LEU A 255 11.80 -27.81 26.70
CA LEU A 255 11.70 -29.27 26.96
C LEU A 255 12.80 -30.10 26.28
N PRO A 256 13.03 -30.02 24.95
CA PRO A 256 14.11 -30.75 24.29
C PRO A 256 15.50 -30.19 24.66
N GLN A 257 15.64 -28.90 24.98
CA GLN A 257 16.92 -28.34 25.42
C GLN A 257 17.32 -28.84 26.81
N ASP A 258 16.38 -28.95 27.73
CA ASP A 258 16.60 -29.49 29.07
C ASP A 258 16.85 -30.99 29.05
N LEU A 259 16.18 -31.74 28.17
CA LEU A 259 16.51 -33.14 27.92
C LEU A 259 17.93 -33.30 27.35
N LEU A 260 18.30 -32.50 26.35
CA LEU A 260 19.67 -32.52 25.80
C LEU A 260 20.72 -32.13 26.84
N LYS A 261 20.40 -31.16 27.72
CA LYS A 261 21.27 -30.73 28.81
C LYS A 261 21.38 -31.81 29.90
N ALA A 262 20.31 -32.51 30.22
CA ALA A 262 20.31 -33.64 31.15
C ALA A 262 21.16 -34.81 30.61
N ILE A 263 20.99 -35.16 29.33
CA ILE A 263 21.80 -36.21 28.67
C ILE A 263 23.28 -35.81 28.66
N SER A 264 23.60 -34.54 28.38
CA SER A 264 25.00 -34.06 28.39
C SER A 264 25.66 -34.09 29.77
N ARG A 265 24.88 -34.14 30.86
CA ARG A 265 25.39 -34.26 32.24
C ARG A 265 25.64 -35.71 32.64
N ILE A 266 24.85 -36.65 32.10
CA ILE A 266 25.00 -38.09 32.36
C ILE A 266 26.28 -38.64 31.72
N ASP A 267 26.67 -38.10 30.57
CA ASP A 267 27.88 -38.52 29.84
C ASP A 267 29.20 -37.96 30.45
N ARG A 268 29.11 -37.20 31.55
CA ARG A 268 30.25 -36.60 32.26
C ARG A 268 30.51 -37.17 33.66
N SER A 269 29.72 -38.15 34.11
CA SER A 269 29.91 -38.89 35.38
C SER A 269 30.41 -40.29 35.10
#